data_AF-A0A6G7PTL5-F1
#
_entry.id   AF-A0A6G7PTL5-F1
#
_cell.length_a   1.000
_cell.length_b   1.000
_cell.length_c   1.000
_cell.angle_alpha   90.00
_cell.angle_beta   90.00
_cell.angle_gamma   90.00
#
_symmetry.space_group_name_H-M   'P 1'
#
loop_
_entity.id
_entity.type
_entity.pdbx_description
1 polymer ?
#
loop_
_entity_poly.entity_id
_entity_poly.type
_entity_poly.pdbx_seq_one_letter_code
_entity_poly.pdbx_strand_id
1 'polypeptide(L)'
;MAWEYQDNSIIKVNDVPRKYRFAEKVYLIEILKGMLITISHFWENFRAALRGRGRPRYFTTKEGNPSYPWTWQYPEEKRFVHPRWRGLHIFKKDNKGLEACIACGMCEKVCPAKAIKIKAGKSGEEQGKRYSGPRYAVSYEIDLLRCIFCGFCEEVCPKKAIELNQEYELAAYRREETIYTKERLLANFERAQARGTVKVIPKAPPPKKPAAKAGAKAGVKPTAKAGAKSSEASAAKEVKAKASQTSKEAKEEKE
;
A
#
# COMPACT_ATOMS: atom_id res chain seq x y z
N MET A 1 -5.90 20.98 -32.76
CA MET A 1 -6.32 21.56 -31.47
C MET A 1 -5.12 22.26 -30.86
N ALA A 2 -4.90 23.51 -31.26
CA ALA A 2 -3.87 24.36 -30.71
C ALA A 2 -4.43 24.98 -29.42
N TRP A 3 -3.76 24.78 -28.30
CA TRP A 3 -4.12 25.45 -27.06
C TRP A 3 -3.46 26.82 -27.11
N GLU A 4 -4.25 27.84 -27.42
CA GLU A 4 -3.87 29.24 -27.31
C GLU A 4 -3.65 29.56 -25.84
N TYR A 5 -2.39 29.77 -25.46
CA TYR A 5 -1.99 30.21 -24.14
C TYR A 5 -2.47 31.67 -23.98
N GLN A 6 -3.56 31.87 -23.24
CA GLN A 6 -4.05 33.22 -22.97
C GLN A 6 -3.04 34.00 -22.12
N ASP A 7 -2.60 35.09 -22.72
CA ASP A 7 -1.55 35.99 -22.26
C ASP A 7 -1.94 36.69 -20.95
N ASN A 8 -1.11 36.50 -19.92
CA ASN A 8 -0.71 37.51 -18.95
C ASN A 8 -1.79 38.45 -18.36
N SER A 9 -2.91 37.92 -17.87
CA SER A 9 -3.57 38.59 -16.75
C SER A 9 -2.71 38.38 -15.49
N ILE A 10 -1.62 39.14 -15.40
CA ILE A 10 -0.87 39.34 -14.17
C ILE A 10 -1.92 39.64 -13.11
N ILE A 11 -2.12 38.71 -12.17
CA ILE A 11 -2.90 38.97 -10.97
C ILE A 11 -2.23 40.21 -10.38
N LYS A 12 -2.88 41.37 -10.50
CA LYS A 12 -2.42 42.59 -9.85
C LYS A 12 -2.56 42.33 -8.37
N VAL A 13 -1.50 41.81 -7.76
CA VAL A 13 -1.41 41.70 -6.31
C VAL A 13 -1.49 43.13 -5.82
N ASN A 14 -2.60 43.48 -5.16
CA ASN A 14 -2.68 44.73 -4.45
C ASN A 14 -1.61 44.68 -3.37
N ASP A 15 -0.48 45.36 -3.63
CA ASP A 15 0.52 45.62 -2.61
C ASP A 15 -0.12 46.56 -1.60
N VAL A 16 -0.82 46.00 -0.61
CA VAL A 16 -1.30 46.76 0.53
C VAL A 16 -0.06 47.13 1.33
N PRO A 17 0.36 48.42 1.39
CA PRO A 17 1.56 48.79 2.11
C PRO A 17 1.29 48.56 3.60
N ARG A 18 1.81 47.44 4.13
CA ARG A 18 1.78 47.23 5.58
C ARG A 18 2.66 48.30 6.19
N LYS A 19 2.05 49.22 6.96
CA LYS A 19 2.78 50.18 7.78
C LYS A 19 3.43 49.44 8.94
N TYR A 20 4.58 48.83 8.67
CA TYR A 20 5.39 48.18 9.70
C TYR A 20 5.89 49.20 10.71
N ARG A 21 5.77 48.89 12.00
CA ARG A 21 6.42 49.68 13.05
C ARG A 21 7.94 49.59 12.87
N PHE A 22 8.69 50.59 13.35
CA PHE A 22 10.15 50.60 13.22
C PHE A 22 10.79 49.28 13.72
N ALA A 23 10.26 48.70 14.80
CA ALA A 23 10.71 47.42 15.35
C ALA A 23 10.53 46.22 14.39
N GLU A 24 9.47 46.21 13.57
CA GLU A 24 9.20 45.15 12.59
C GLU A 24 10.07 45.32 11.33
N LYS A 25 10.48 46.55 11.00
CA LYS A 25 11.41 46.83 9.88
C LYS A 25 12.84 46.38 10.16
N VAL A 26 13.22 46.31 11.43
CA VAL A 26 14.58 45.93 11.86
C VAL A 26 14.71 44.39 11.98
N TYR A 27 13.59 43.63 11.88
CA TYR A 27 13.51 42.15 11.88
C TYR A 27 14.12 41.42 13.10
N LEU A 28 14.80 42.12 14.01
CA LEU A 28 15.51 41.55 15.14
C LEU A 28 14.59 40.76 16.09
N ILE A 29 13.34 41.21 16.30
CA ILE A 29 12.38 40.55 17.18
C ILE A 29 11.94 39.21 16.59
N GLU A 30 11.66 39.17 15.29
CA GLU A 30 11.29 37.97 14.55
C GLU A 30 12.45 36.98 14.48
N ILE A 31 13.67 37.48 14.26
CA ILE A 31 14.90 36.67 14.28
C ILE A 31 15.12 36.07 15.67
N LEU A 32 14.95 36.84 16.74
CA LEU A 32 15.06 36.35 18.13
C LEU A 32 14.00 35.30 18.46
N LYS A 33 12.74 35.50 18.03
CA LYS A 33 11.68 34.49 18.17
C LYS A 33 12.05 33.18 17.45
N GLY A 34 12.58 33.27 16.23
CA GLY A 34 13.06 32.11 15.49
C GLY A 34 14.23 31.41 16.19
N MET A 35 15.22 32.18 16.65
CA MET A 35 16.37 31.66 17.40
C MET A 35 15.95 31.01 18.72
N LEU A 36 14.95 31.54 19.43
CA LEU A 36 14.44 30.92 20.67
C LEU A 36 13.84 29.54 20.42
N ILE A 37 13.13 29.36 19.30
CA ILE A 37 12.57 28.05 18.92
C ILE A 37 13.70 27.07 18.58
N THR A 38 14.71 27.50 17.81
CA THR A 38 15.84 26.63 17.46
C THR A 38 16.69 26.27 18.67
N ILE A 39 16.93 27.23 19.57
CA ILE A 39 17.61 27.01 20.85
C ILE A 39 16.82 26.03 21.72
N SER A 40 15.48 26.13 21.76
CA SER A 40 14.63 25.19 22.51
C SER A 40 14.83 23.76 22.02
N HIS A 41 14.75 23.52 20.71
CA HIS A 41 14.96 22.19 20.13
C HIS A 41 16.40 21.69 20.31
N PHE A 42 17.40 22.57 20.20
CA PHE A 42 18.79 22.23 20.47
C PHE A 42 18.96 21.71 21.90
N TRP A 43 18.43 22.42 22.90
CA TRP A 43 18.54 22.02 24.30
C TRP A 43 17.74 20.75 24.63
N GLU A 44 16.59 20.51 23.99
CA GLU A 44 15.84 19.26 24.13
C GLU A 44 16.65 18.05 23.65
N ASN A 45 17.20 18.14 22.44
CA ASN A 45 18.01 17.08 21.84
C ASN A 45 19.34 16.90 22.59
N PHE A 46 20.00 17.98 22.98
CA PHE A 46 21.27 17.96 23.70
C PHE A 46 21.13 17.35 25.10
N ARG A 47 20.07 17.73 25.85
CA ARG A 47 19.77 17.09 27.16
C ARG A 47 19.35 15.62 27.01
N ALA A 48 18.77 15.23 25.87
CA ALA A 48 18.48 13.82 25.60
C ALA A 48 19.78 13.03 25.39
N ALA A 49 20.73 13.58 24.64
CA ALA A 49 22.04 12.98 24.41
C ALA A 49 22.89 12.88 25.70
N LEU A 50 22.96 13.94 26.50
CA LEU A 50 23.76 13.96 27.74
C LEU A 50 23.26 13.03 28.84
N ARG A 51 21.94 12.79 28.95
CA ARG A 51 21.38 11.95 30.02
C ARG A 51 21.64 10.46 29.84
N GLY A 52 22.48 10.03 28.88
CA GLY A 52 22.79 8.62 28.66
C GLY A 52 21.56 7.76 28.34
N ARG A 53 20.39 8.37 28.10
CA ARG A 53 19.28 7.72 27.43
C ARG A 53 19.65 7.66 25.95
N GLY A 54 20.60 6.78 25.63
CA GLY A 54 21.01 6.43 24.27
C GLY A 54 19.92 5.73 23.47
N ARG A 55 18.66 6.04 23.73
CA ARG A 55 17.47 5.66 22.99
C ARG A 55 16.48 6.78 23.25
N PRO A 56 16.05 7.56 22.26
CA PRO A 56 14.99 8.52 22.49
C PRO A 56 13.80 7.72 23.01
N ARG A 57 13.34 8.06 24.22
CA ARG A 57 12.09 7.50 24.73
C ARG A 57 11.08 7.69 23.61
N TYR A 58 10.48 6.59 23.15
CA TYR A 58 9.26 6.63 22.38
C TYR A 58 8.40 7.70 23.05
N PHE A 59 8.21 8.85 22.40
CA PHE A 59 7.29 9.85 22.94
C PHE A 59 5.95 9.15 22.72
N THR A 60 5.44 8.42 23.70
CA THR A 60 4.04 8.01 23.60
C THR A 60 3.29 9.33 23.59
N THR A 61 2.68 9.66 22.45
CA THR A 61 1.66 10.70 22.42
C THR A 61 0.66 10.36 23.53
N LYS A 62 -0.04 11.35 24.09
CA LYS A 62 -1.07 11.10 25.12
C LYS A 62 -2.14 10.07 24.68
N GLU A 63 -2.17 9.74 23.39
CA GLU A 63 -3.02 8.77 22.69
C GLU A 63 -2.43 7.35 22.60
N GLY A 64 -1.26 7.07 23.16
CA GLY A 64 -0.65 5.73 23.14
C GLY A 64 -0.02 5.33 21.80
N ASN A 65 0.07 6.25 20.82
CA ASN A 65 0.80 5.98 19.58
C ASN A 65 2.31 6.08 19.86
N PRO A 66 3.12 5.09 19.47
CA PRO A 66 4.57 5.14 19.62
C PRO A 66 5.08 6.25 18.70
N SER A 67 5.42 7.42 19.24
CA SER A 67 6.16 8.37 18.43
C SER A 67 7.64 8.01 18.48
N TYR A 68 8.23 8.10 17.31
CA TYR A 68 9.53 7.55 17.03
C TYR A 68 10.64 8.54 17.42
N PRO A 69 11.84 8.06 17.75
CA PRO A 69 13.02 8.92 17.78
C PRO A 69 13.14 9.74 16.47
N TRP A 70 13.63 10.98 16.50
CA TRP A 70 13.80 11.74 15.24
C TRP A 70 14.90 11.15 14.34
N THR A 71 15.93 10.54 14.94
CA THR A 71 17.04 9.89 14.25
C THR A 71 17.23 8.45 14.76
N TRP A 72 17.65 7.56 13.85
CA TRP A 72 17.98 6.16 14.15
C TRP A 72 19.46 5.96 13.82
N GLN A 73 20.18 5.26 14.69
CA GLN A 73 21.56 4.85 14.41
C GLN A 73 21.53 3.58 13.57
N TYR A 74 21.34 3.73 12.26
CA TYR A 74 21.39 2.63 11.31
C TYR A 74 22.86 2.28 11.02
N PRO A 75 23.28 1.00 10.98
CA PRO A 75 22.48 -0.22 10.87
C PRO A 75 22.07 -0.91 12.19
N GLU A 76 22.59 -0.49 13.35
CA GLU A 76 22.37 -1.16 14.64
C GLU A 76 20.92 -1.06 15.10
N GLU A 77 20.29 0.10 14.93
CA GLU A 77 18.89 0.36 15.25
C GLU A 77 18.05 0.46 13.96
N LYS A 78 17.28 -0.59 13.68
CA LYS A 78 16.35 -0.63 12.55
C LYS A 78 14.97 -0.06 12.91
N ARG A 79 14.30 0.54 11.94
CA ARG A 79 12.92 1.01 12.10
C ARG A 79 11.95 -0.16 12.24
N PHE A 80 10.92 0.03 13.05
CA PHE A 80 9.81 -0.90 13.10
C PHE A 80 9.06 -0.89 11.76
N VAL A 81 8.96 -2.06 11.14
CA VAL A 81 8.18 -2.29 9.92
C VAL A 81 6.84 -2.92 10.28
N HIS A 82 5.75 -2.32 9.81
CA HIS A 82 4.41 -2.85 10.04
C HIS A 82 4.24 -4.25 9.42
N PRO A 83 3.37 -5.13 9.97
CA PRO A 83 3.15 -6.48 9.42
C PRO A 83 2.67 -6.51 7.95
N ARG A 84 2.06 -5.43 7.45
CA ARG A 84 1.60 -5.31 6.05
C ARG A 84 2.65 -4.68 5.12
N TRP A 85 3.89 -4.47 5.59
CA TRP A 85 4.96 -3.90 4.76
C TRP A 85 5.16 -4.71 3.48
N ARG A 86 5.51 -4.05 2.38
CA ARG A 86 5.75 -4.68 1.08
C ARG A 86 7.23 -4.57 0.72
N GLY A 87 7.99 -5.61 1.04
CA GLY A 87 9.43 -5.71 0.78
C GLY A 87 9.77 -6.82 -0.21
N LEU A 88 10.75 -7.66 0.12
CA LEU A 88 11.24 -8.72 -0.77
C LEU A 88 10.18 -9.79 -1.08
N HIS A 89 10.11 -10.23 -2.34
CA HIS A 89 9.26 -11.35 -2.74
C HIS A 89 9.81 -12.68 -2.20
N ILE A 90 8.94 -13.49 -1.64
CA ILE A 90 9.23 -14.83 -1.10
C ILE A 90 8.23 -15.85 -1.66
N PHE A 91 8.70 -17.09 -1.85
CA PHE A 91 7.85 -18.22 -2.24
C PHE A 91 7.62 -19.16 -1.07
N LYS A 92 6.36 -19.30 -0.66
CA LYS A 92 5.97 -20.19 0.42
C LYS A 92 6.00 -21.65 -0.03
N LYS A 93 6.34 -22.50 0.93
CA LYS A 93 6.06 -23.93 0.87
C LYS A 93 4.75 -24.22 1.60
N ASP A 94 3.98 -25.16 1.08
CA ASP A 94 2.77 -25.67 1.71
C ASP A 94 3.10 -26.36 3.04
N ASN A 95 2.06 -26.67 3.83
CA ASN A 95 2.18 -27.39 5.10
C ASN A 95 2.89 -28.75 4.98
N LYS A 96 2.94 -29.33 3.78
CA LYS A 96 3.64 -30.59 3.47
C LYS A 96 5.11 -30.39 3.03
N GLY A 97 5.61 -29.16 3.04
CA GLY A 97 6.95 -28.81 2.55
C GLY A 97 7.07 -28.72 1.02
N LEU A 98 5.95 -28.89 0.29
CA LEU A 98 5.90 -28.79 -1.17
C LEU A 98 5.86 -27.34 -1.61
N GLU A 99 6.37 -27.04 -2.81
CA GLU A 99 6.24 -25.71 -3.37
C GLU A 99 4.77 -25.38 -3.65
N ALA A 100 4.29 -24.25 -3.12
CA ALA A 100 2.88 -23.85 -3.20
C ALA A 100 2.45 -23.32 -4.58
N CYS A 101 3.42 -22.91 -5.41
CA CYS A 101 3.15 -22.26 -6.70
C CYS A 101 2.73 -23.28 -7.77
N ILE A 102 1.50 -23.12 -8.29
CA ILE A 102 0.93 -23.97 -9.34
C ILE A 102 1.08 -23.42 -10.77
N ALA A 103 1.89 -22.38 -10.96
CA ALA A 103 2.09 -21.71 -12.25
C ALA A 103 0.80 -21.29 -12.99
N CYS A 104 -0.18 -20.74 -12.27
CA CYS A 104 -1.43 -20.27 -12.86
C CYS A 104 -1.30 -19.03 -13.77
N GLY A 105 -0.17 -18.31 -13.71
CA GLY A 105 0.08 -17.13 -14.54
C GLY A 105 -0.65 -15.84 -14.11
N MET A 106 -1.47 -15.87 -13.06
CA MET A 106 -2.25 -14.69 -12.65
C MET A 106 -1.36 -13.53 -12.18
N CYS A 107 -0.28 -13.83 -11.45
CA CYS A 107 0.65 -12.81 -10.96
C CYS A 107 1.45 -12.14 -12.07
N GLU A 108 1.73 -12.85 -13.17
CA GLU A 108 2.36 -12.28 -14.37
C GLU A 108 1.39 -11.33 -15.10
N LYS A 109 0.13 -11.75 -15.28
CA LYS A 109 -0.89 -10.93 -15.97
C LYS A 109 -1.28 -9.68 -15.19
N VAL A 110 -1.39 -9.75 -13.86
CA VAL A 110 -1.79 -8.60 -13.03
C VAL A 110 -0.65 -7.59 -12.83
N CYS A 111 0.60 -7.97 -13.11
CA CYS A 111 1.75 -7.12 -12.82
C CYS A 111 1.73 -5.86 -13.71
N PRO A 112 1.55 -4.65 -13.14
CA PRO A 112 1.44 -3.42 -13.94
C PRO A 112 2.74 -3.10 -14.68
N ALA A 113 3.88 -3.46 -14.09
CA ALA A 113 5.21 -3.24 -14.67
C ALA A 113 5.74 -4.43 -15.48
N LYS A 114 4.95 -5.51 -15.64
CA LYS A 114 5.34 -6.75 -16.34
C LYS A 114 6.72 -7.29 -15.90
N ALA A 115 6.99 -7.23 -14.60
CA ALA A 115 8.28 -7.60 -14.02
C ALA A 115 8.48 -9.12 -13.85
N ILE A 116 7.40 -9.90 -13.93
CA ILE A 116 7.38 -11.34 -13.68
C ILE A 116 7.28 -12.08 -15.01
N LYS A 117 8.04 -13.17 -15.17
CA LYS A 117 7.95 -14.12 -16.29
C LYS A 117 7.81 -15.54 -15.77
N ILE A 118 6.88 -16.31 -16.33
CA ILE A 118 6.57 -17.67 -15.85
C ILE A 118 6.56 -18.65 -17.03
N LYS A 119 7.30 -19.76 -16.91
CA LYS A 119 7.14 -20.93 -17.77
C LYS A 119 6.50 -22.06 -16.97
N ALA A 120 5.30 -22.48 -17.38
CA ALA A 120 4.56 -23.55 -16.71
C ALA A 120 4.94 -24.92 -17.28
N GLY A 121 5.13 -25.91 -16.39
CA GLY A 121 5.33 -27.32 -16.72
C GLY A 121 4.23 -28.21 -16.12
N LYS A 122 4.17 -29.46 -16.58
CA LYS A 122 3.33 -30.52 -15.98
C LYS A 122 4.19 -31.37 -15.08
N SER A 123 3.75 -31.64 -13.85
CA SER A 123 4.47 -32.54 -12.95
C SER A 123 4.20 -33.99 -13.33
N GLY A 124 5.26 -34.80 -13.51
CA GLY A 124 5.14 -36.26 -13.54
C GLY A 124 4.97 -36.87 -12.14
N GLU A 125 4.81 -38.19 -12.04
CA GLU A 125 4.62 -38.90 -10.76
C GLU A 125 5.79 -38.69 -9.77
N GLU A 126 7.03 -38.73 -10.26
CA GLU A 126 8.22 -38.52 -9.44
C GLU A 126 8.32 -37.06 -8.92
N GLN A 127 7.87 -36.11 -9.73
CA GLN A 127 7.89 -34.68 -9.41
C GLN A 127 6.72 -34.24 -8.52
N GLY A 128 5.66 -35.05 -8.41
CA GLY A 128 4.51 -34.79 -7.54
C GLY A 128 4.87 -34.73 -6.04
N LYS A 129 6.04 -35.23 -5.65
CA LYS A 129 6.59 -35.12 -4.29
C LYS A 129 7.27 -33.79 -3.99
N ARG A 130 7.46 -32.89 -4.98
CA ARG A 130 8.07 -31.57 -4.79
C ARG A 130 7.07 -30.42 -4.94
N TYR A 131 6.00 -30.63 -5.71
CA TYR A 131 5.02 -29.60 -6.07
C TYR A 131 3.65 -29.93 -5.49
N SER A 132 2.91 -28.91 -5.05
CA SER A 132 1.58 -29.08 -4.46
C SER A 132 0.50 -29.57 -5.43
N GLY A 133 0.70 -29.40 -6.74
CA GLY A 133 -0.32 -29.69 -7.75
C GLY A 133 0.23 -30.24 -9.07
N PRO A 134 -0.66 -30.56 -10.02
CA PRO A 134 -0.32 -31.20 -11.30
C PRO A 134 0.50 -30.30 -12.25
N ARG A 135 0.61 -29.01 -11.93
CA ARG A 135 1.35 -28.00 -12.69
C ARG A 135 2.28 -27.26 -11.75
N TYR A 136 3.45 -26.92 -12.26
CA TYR A 136 4.48 -26.19 -11.51
C TYR A 136 5.19 -25.17 -12.40
N ALA A 137 5.89 -24.22 -11.78
CA ALA A 137 6.72 -23.27 -12.52
C ALA A 137 8.08 -23.92 -12.83
N VAL A 138 8.37 -24.16 -14.11
CA VAL A 138 9.69 -24.63 -14.57
C VAL A 138 10.70 -23.51 -14.40
N SER A 139 10.34 -22.31 -14.85
CA SER A 139 11.06 -21.09 -14.54
C SER A 139 10.09 -20.04 -14.01
N TYR A 140 10.53 -19.34 -12.97
CA TYR A 140 9.87 -18.17 -12.46
C TYR A 140 10.95 -17.12 -12.23
N GLU A 141 10.83 -15.98 -12.89
CA GLU A 141 11.79 -14.89 -12.78
C GLU A 141 11.06 -13.60 -12.47
N ILE A 142 11.60 -12.83 -11.52
CA ILE A 142 11.13 -11.47 -11.22
C ILE A 142 12.30 -10.49 -11.28
N ASP A 143 12.16 -9.46 -12.10
CA ASP A 143 13.14 -8.36 -12.20
C ASP A 143 12.77 -7.28 -11.15
N LEU A 144 13.57 -7.17 -10.08
CA LEU A 144 13.33 -6.19 -9.02
C LEU A 144 13.55 -4.74 -9.46
N LEU A 145 14.31 -4.49 -10.53
CA LEU A 145 14.45 -3.13 -11.07
C LEU A 145 13.20 -2.66 -11.81
N ARG A 146 12.40 -3.59 -12.35
CA ARG A 146 11.09 -3.26 -12.94
C ARG A 146 9.96 -3.29 -11.93
N CYS A 147 10.11 -4.03 -10.84
CA CYS A 147 9.03 -4.20 -9.87
C CYS A 147 8.77 -2.91 -9.09
N ILE A 148 7.50 -2.50 -9.01
CA ILE A 148 7.06 -1.32 -8.26
C ILE A 148 6.55 -1.64 -6.84
N PHE A 149 6.72 -2.89 -6.37
CA PHE A 149 6.33 -3.34 -5.03
C PHE A 149 4.86 -3.06 -4.64
N CYS A 150 3.95 -3.09 -5.61
CA CYS A 150 2.53 -2.78 -5.40
C CYS A 150 1.77 -3.82 -4.55
N GLY A 151 2.14 -5.11 -4.61
CA GLY A 151 1.47 -6.19 -3.88
C GLY A 151 0.38 -6.95 -4.62
N PHE A 152 0.06 -6.60 -5.87
CA PHE A 152 -0.98 -7.32 -6.62
C PHE A 152 -0.68 -8.81 -6.84
N CYS A 153 0.60 -9.18 -6.92
CA CYS A 153 1.00 -10.58 -7.03
C CYS A 153 0.65 -11.39 -5.77
N GLU A 154 0.74 -10.80 -4.57
CA GLU A 154 0.38 -11.42 -3.28
C GLU A 154 -1.14 -11.60 -3.17
N GLU A 155 -1.91 -10.60 -3.61
CA GLU A 155 -3.38 -10.61 -3.51
C GLU A 155 -4.06 -11.51 -4.54
N VAL A 156 -3.56 -11.53 -5.78
CA VAL A 156 -4.16 -12.33 -6.86
C VAL A 156 -3.87 -13.81 -6.73
N CYS A 157 -2.87 -14.20 -5.93
CA CYS A 157 -2.41 -15.58 -5.89
C CYS A 157 -3.45 -16.50 -5.22
N PRO A 158 -4.07 -17.45 -5.96
CA PRO A 158 -5.15 -18.28 -5.40
C PRO A 158 -4.66 -19.23 -4.30
N LYS A 159 -3.38 -19.62 -4.34
CA LYS A 159 -2.72 -20.47 -3.33
C LYS A 159 -1.89 -19.69 -2.32
N LYS A 160 -1.83 -18.34 -2.41
CA LYS A 160 -0.94 -17.49 -1.62
C LYS A 160 0.53 -17.97 -1.61
N ALA A 161 0.98 -18.44 -2.77
CA ALA A 161 2.31 -18.99 -2.95
C ALA A 161 3.40 -17.91 -2.95
N ILE A 162 3.09 -16.72 -3.49
CA ILE A 162 3.97 -15.55 -3.45
C ILE A 162 3.50 -14.59 -2.37
N GLU A 163 4.44 -14.09 -1.58
CA GLU A 163 4.20 -13.08 -0.56
C GLU A 163 5.33 -12.05 -0.56
N LEU A 164 5.04 -10.81 -0.16
CA LEU A 164 6.06 -9.79 0.08
C LEU A 164 6.45 -9.82 1.55
N ASN A 165 7.73 -10.00 1.85
CA ASN A 165 8.28 -10.00 3.20
C ASN A 165 8.53 -8.56 3.72
N GLN A 166 8.99 -8.43 4.96
CA GLN A 166 9.37 -7.16 5.59
C GLN A 166 10.82 -6.71 5.28
N GLU A 167 11.57 -7.51 4.52
CA GLU A 167 12.96 -7.19 4.14
C GLU A 167 12.99 -6.08 3.08
N TYR A 168 13.64 -4.95 3.40
CA TYR A 168 13.72 -3.75 2.56
C TYR A 168 15.16 -3.44 2.08
N GLU A 169 16.17 -4.15 2.58
CA GLU A 169 17.59 -3.97 2.24
C GLU A 169 17.93 -4.76 0.98
N LEU A 170 17.50 -4.25 -0.19
CA LEU A 170 17.56 -4.98 -1.49
C LEU A 170 18.59 -4.43 -2.46
N ALA A 171 19.49 -3.57 -1.99
CA ALA A 171 20.54 -3.01 -2.82
C ALA A 171 21.45 -4.12 -3.36
N ALA A 172 21.77 -4.04 -4.64
CA ALA A 172 22.69 -4.95 -5.33
C ALA A 172 23.64 -4.11 -6.19
N TYR A 173 24.86 -4.62 -6.42
CA TYR A 173 25.88 -3.91 -7.19
C TYR A 173 25.72 -4.11 -8.70
N ARG A 174 25.15 -5.26 -9.10
CA ARG A 174 25.00 -5.67 -10.49
C ARG A 174 23.53 -5.85 -10.85
N ARG A 175 23.20 -5.64 -12.13
CA ARG A 175 21.84 -5.79 -12.63
C ARG A 175 21.36 -7.23 -12.50
N GLU A 176 22.22 -8.20 -12.78
CA GLU A 176 21.88 -9.62 -12.80
C GLU A 176 21.48 -10.11 -11.40
N GLU A 177 22.06 -9.51 -10.36
CA GLU A 177 21.73 -9.79 -8.95
C GLU A 177 20.33 -9.30 -8.56
N THR A 178 19.70 -8.41 -9.34
CA THR A 178 18.32 -7.94 -9.12
C THR A 178 17.28 -8.81 -9.82
N ILE A 179 17.70 -9.77 -10.64
CA ILE A 179 16.82 -10.77 -11.26
C ILE A 179 16.75 -11.97 -10.32
N TYR A 180 15.56 -12.22 -9.78
CA TYR A 180 15.34 -13.26 -8.80
C TYR A 180 14.68 -14.46 -9.47
N THR A 181 15.39 -15.59 -9.47
CA THR A 181 14.86 -16.86 -9.94
C THR A 181 14.00 -17.53 -8.86
N LYS A 182 13.22 -18.52 -9.28
CA LYS A 182 12.36 -19.35 -8.43
C LYS A 182 13.11 -19.91 -7.21
N GLU A 183 14.32 -20.42 -7.42
CA GLU A 183 15.15 -21.03 -6.39
C GLU A 183 15.55 -19.99 -5.35
N ARG A 184 15.92 -18.79 -5.81
CA ARG A 184 16.26 -17.67 -4.91
C ARG A 184 15.06 -17.22 -4.10
N LEU A 185 13.86 -17.18 -4.68
CA LEU A 185 12.62 -16.84 -3.96
C LEU A 185 12.25 -17.87 -2.89
N LEU A 186 12.50 -19.16 -3.15
CA LEU A 186 12.32 -20.24 -2.16
C LEU A 186 13.38 -20.15 -1.05
N ALA A 187 14.65 -19.88 -1.39
CA ALA A 187 15.70 -19.67 -0.42
C ALA A 187 15.45 -18.42 0.45
N ASN A 188 14.86 -17.36 -0.11
CA ASN A 188 14.44 -16.19 0.66
C ASN A 188 13.38 -16.55 1.71
N PHE A 189 12.45 -17.46 1.39
CA PHE A 189 11.45 -17.93 2.34
C PHE A 189 12.08 -18.69 3.51
N GLU A 190 13.02 -19.59 3.23
CA GLU A 190 13.77 -20.31 4.26
C GLU A 190 14.57 -19.35 5.15
N ARG A 191 15.24 -18.36 4.56
CA ARG A 191 15.94 -17.30 5.30
C ARG A 191 14.99 -16.46 6.15
N ALA A 192 13.81 -16.12 5.61
CA ALA A 192 12.79 -15.38 6.34
C ALA A 192 12.22 -16.20 7.52
N GLN A 193 12.02 -17.50 7.34
CA GLN A 193 11.60 -18.42 8.40
C GLN A 193 12.65 -18.52 9.51
N ALA A 194 13.93 -18.68 9.14
CA ALA A 194 15.03 -18.74 10.10
C ALA A 194 15.17 -17.44 10.92
N ARG A 195 14.89 -16.29 10.31
CA ARG A 195 14.91 -14.98 10.98
C ARG A 195 13.61 -14.63 11.71
N GLY A 196 12.56 -15.46 11.60
CA GLY A 196 11.24 -15.17 12.15
C GLY A 196 10.55 -13.95 11.52
N THR A 197 10.92 -13.55 10.30
CA THR A 197 10.36 -12.35 9.64
C THR A 197 9.17 -12.63 8.74
N VAL A 198 8.78 -13.91 8.56
CA VAL A 198 7.60 -14.27 7.77
C VAL A 198 6.36 -13.58 8.37
N LYS A 199 5.64 -12.84 7.54
CA LYS A 199 4.45 -12.10 7.97
C LYS A 199 3.44 -13.05 8.62
N VAL A 200 3.12 -12.76 9.87
CA VAL A 200 1.91 -13.25 10.53
C VAL A 200 0.90 -12.12 10.44
N ILE A 201 -0.04 -12.20 9.50
CA ILE A 201 -1.14 -11.22 9.45
C ILE A 201 -2.13 -11.61 10.55
N PRO A 202 -2.26 -10.83 11.65
CA PRO A 202 -3.31 -11.09 12.61
C PRO A 202 -4.64 -10.97 11.87
N LYS A 203 -5.48 -12.02 11.95
CA LYS A 203 -6.82 -12.00 11.37
C LYS A 203 -7.54 -10.80 11.99
N ALA A 204 -7.96 -9.84 11.15
CA ALA A 204 -8.66 -8.67 11.63
C ALA A 204 -9.83 -9.14 12.51
N PRO A 205 -10.01 -8.59 13.73
CA PRO A 205 -11.17 -8.92 14.52
C PRO A 205 -12.41 -8.60 13.65
N PRO A 206 -13.43 -9.46 13.66
CA PRO A 206 -14.65 -9.20 12.89
C PRO A 206 -15.15 -7.80 13.24
N PRO A 207 -15.68 -7.04 12.27
CA PRO A 207 -16.21 -5.71 12.54
C PRO A 207 -17.19 -5.84 13.70
N LYS A 208 -16.93 -5.11 14.79
CA LYS A 208 -17.86 -5.05 15.93
C LYS A 208 -19.18 -4.60 15.34
N LYS A 209 -20.19 -5.48 15.33
CA LYS A 209 -21.55 -5.12 14.92
C LYS A 209 -21.88 -3.81 15.65
N PRO A 210 -22.34 -2.75 14.95
CA PRO A 210 -22.74 -1.54 15.64
C PRO A 210 -23.75 -1.95 16.71
N ALA A 211 -23.41 -1.67 17.97
CA ALA A 211 -24.27 -1.99 19.09
C ALA A 211 -25.66 -1.44 18.76
N ALA A 212 -26.66 -2.32 18.68
CA ALA A 212 -28.04 -1.92 18.56
C ALA A 212 -28.32 -0.98 19.74
N LYS A 213 -28.39 0.33 19.48
CA LYS A 213 -28.74 1.30 20.50
C LYS A 213 -30.20 1.03 20.86
N ALA A 214 -30.39 0.39 22.01
CA ALA A 214 -31.64 0.43 22.75
C ALA A 214 -32.07 1.89 22.93
N GLY A 215 -33.36 2.13 22.72
CA GLY A 215 -33.92 3.44 22.47
C GLY A 215 -33.70 4.48 23.56
N ALA A 216 -33.56 5.72 23.12
CA ALA A 216 -33.95 6.90 23.88
C ALA A 216 -34.75 7.78 22.92
N LYS A 217 -36.06 7.87 23.18
CA LYS A 217 -36.97 8.78 22.49
C LYS A 217 -36.62 10.21 22.91
N ALA A 218 -36.32 11.08 21.94
CA ALA A 218 -36.47 12.52 22.09
C ALA A 218 -37.25 13.00 20.86
N GLY A 219 -38.48 13.45 21.11
CA GLY A 219 -39.48 13.74 20.10
C GLY A 219 -39.18 15.01 19.31
N VAL A 220 -39.42 14.93 18.00
CA VAL A 220 -39.78 16.09 17.18
C VAL A 220 -41.16 15.78 16.59
N LYS A 221 -42.10 16.70 16.84
CA LYS A 221 -43.52 16.64 16.46
C LYS A 221 -43.64 16.74 14.92
N PRO A 222 -44.62 16.08 14.27
CA PRO A 222 -44.64 15.91 12.82
C PRO A 222 -45.32 17.11 12.15
N THR A 223 -44.74 17.61 11.06
CA THR A 223 -45.50 18.32 10.03
C THR A 223 -45.72 17.38 8.86
N ALA A 224 -46.99 17.24 8.49
CA ALA A 224 -47.48 16.31 7.49
C ALA A 224 -47.61 16.97 6.10
N LYS A 225 -47.57 16.09 5.09
CA LYS A 225 -47.91 16.24 3.65
C LYS A 225 -46.80 16.82 2.76
N ALA A 226 -46.45 16.27 1.60
CA ALA A 226 -47.10 15.28 0.69
C ALA A 226 -46.01 14.44 -0.04
N GLY A 227 -46.17 13.12 -0.24
CA GLY A 227 -46.48 12.48 -1.55
C GLY A 227 -45.29 12.51 -2.52
N ALA A 228 -44.70 11.43 -3.07
CA ALA A 228 -45.21 10.15 -3.54
C ALA A 228 -44.04 9.15 -3.68
N LYS A 229 -44.19 7.91 -3.18
CA LYS A 229 -44.25 6.64 -3.93
C LYS A 229 -43.28 6.45 -5.12
N SER A 230 -42.34 5.53 -4.90
CA SER A 230 -41.84 4.48 -5.81
C SER A 230 -41.25 4.86 -7.18
N SER A 231 -39.92 4.80 -7.30
CA SER A 231 -39.24 4.66 -8.59
C SER A 231 -37.99 3.76 -8.48
N GLU A 232 -38.17 2.53 -7.98
CA GLU A 232 -37.19 1.43 -8.15
C GLU A 232 -37.67 0.38 -9.15
N ALA A 233 -38.79 0.62 -9.85
CA ALA A 233 -39.34 -0.30 -10.85
C ALA A 233 -39.05 0.09 -12.31
N SER A 234 -38.42 1.24 -12.58
CA SER A 234 -38.21 1.75 -13.95
C SER A 234 -36.81 1.51 -14.52
N ALA A 235 -35.78 1.32 -13.69
CA ALA A 235 -34.41 1.12 -14.19
C ALA A 235 -34.14 -0.31 -14.72
N ALA A 236 -34.92 -1.31 -14.30
CA ALA A 236 -34.75 -2.70 -14.73
C ALA A 236 -35.43 -3.02 -16.09
N LYS A 237 -36.27 -2.12 -16.61
CA LYS A 237 -37.02 -2.34 -17.87
C LYS A 237 -36.35 -1.73 -19.10
N GLU A 238 -35.56 -0.68 -18.95
CA GLU A 238 -34.83 -0.05 -20.08
C GLU A 238 -33.57 -0.83 -20.52
N VAL A 239 -32.91 -1.56 -19.62
CA VAL A 239 -31.71 -2.34 -19.96
C VAL A 239 -32.08 -3.60 -20.77
N LYS A 240 -33.26 -4.18 -20.54
CA LYS A 240 -33.74 -5.36 -21.31
C LYS A 240 -34.29 -5.00 -22.70
N ALA A 241 -34.73 -3.76 -22.93
CA ALA A 241 -35.19 -3.31 -24.25
C ALA A 241 -34.03 -2.99 -25.21
N LYS A 242 -32.89 -2.49 -24.70
CA LYS A 242 -31.70 -2.17 -25.53
C LYS A 242 -30.85 -3.38 -25.92
N ALA A 243 -30.95 -4.51 -25.20
CA ALA A 243 -30.24 -5.75 -25.53
C ALA A 243 -30.95 -6.58 -26.64
N SER A 244 -32.25 -6.37 -26.86
CA SER A 244 -33.01 -7.08 -27.91
C SER A 244 -33.00 -6.36 -29.26
N GLN A 245 -32.66 -5.07 -29.31
CA GLN A 245 -32.52 -4.31 -30.56
C GLN A 245 -31.13 -4.45 -31.19
N THR A 246 -30.07 -4.49 -30.38
CA THR A 246 -28.69 -4.70 -30.85
C THR A 246 -28.42 -6.13 -31.36
N SER A 247 -29.27 -7.10 -31.02
CA SER A 247 -29.20 -8.48 -31.54
C SER A 247 -30.03 -8.72 -32.79
N LYS A 248 -30.90 -7.78 -33.19
CA LYS A 248 -31.63 -7.82 -34.47
C LYS A 248 -30.88 -7.08 -35.58
N GLU A 249 -30.24 -5.95 -35.28
CA GLU A 249 -29.42 -5.20 -36.26
C GLU A 249 -28.15 -5.97 -36.67
N ALA A 250 -27.54 -6.76 -35.77
CA ALA A 250 -26.38 -7.60 -36.12
C ALA A 250 -26.71 -8.85 -36.97
N LYS A 251 -28.00 -9.09 -37.28
CA LYS A 251 -28.46 -10.25 -38.06
C LYS A 251 -28.95 -9.88 -39.47
N GLU A 252 -29.13 -8.59 -39.77
CA GLU A 252 -29.45 -8.09 -41.12
C GLU A 252 -28.21 -7.64 -41.91
N GLU A 253 -27.03 -7.51 -41.29
CA GLU A 253 -25.75 -7.21 -41.98
C GLU A 253 -24.96 -8.46 -42.45
N LYS A 254 -25.59 -9.64 -42.41
CA LYS A 254 -24.94 -10.92 -42.80
C LYS A 254 -25.74 -11.76 -43.81
N GLU A 255 -26.71 -11.15 -44.51
CA GLU A 255 -27.26 -11.63 -45.78
C GLU A 255 -26.85 -10.70 -46.92
#